data_AF-A0A7J7IPJ3-F1
#
_entry.id   AF-A0A7J7IPJ3-F1
#
_cell.length_a   1.000
_cell.length_b   1.000
_cell.length_c   1.000
_cell.angle_alpha   90.00
_cell.angle_beta   90.00
_cell.angle_gamma   90.00
#
_symmetry.space_group_name_H-M   'P 1'
#
loop_
_entity.id
_entity.type
_entity.pdbx_description
1 polymer ?
#
loop_
_entity_poly.entity_id
_entity_poly.type
_entity_poly.pdbx_seq_one_letter_code
_entity_poly.pdbx_strand_id
1 'polypeptide(L)'
;MPRSPEKKEVIKLPTVRFQRDLSGEGLLQALQDCGFAYLVDLEPEFGQAFATLLEASKDFFHQLTKEDRKVLARGQWRAANAGYVGVGVEALAPESGNHDPKEAFNVVYGDRYEPLETLLPVSLRTAKNTFDQLVLGRLVPLLVDRLGEALERHS
;
A
#
# COMPACT_ATOMS: atom_id res chain seq x y z
N MET A 1 -13.89 -27.70 38.92
CA MET A 1 -14.54 -27.65 37.59
C MET A 1 -13.49 -27.20 36.58
N PRO A 2 -13.19 -27.98 35.52
CA PRO A 2 -12.31 -27.50 34.46
C PRO A 2 -13.06 -26.42 33.66
N ARG A 3 -12.43 -25.26 33.48
CA ARG A 3 -12.96 -24.20 32.60
C ARG A 3 -13.03 -24.75 31.18
N SER A 4 -14.20 -24.70 30.55
CA SER A 4 -14.33 -24.96 29.11
C SER A 4 -13.35 -24.05 28.36
N PRO A 5 -12.63 -24.56 27.34
CA PRO A 5 -11.77 -23.72 26.53
C PRO A 5 -12.62 -22.66 25.84
N GLU A 6 -12.27 -21.39 26.05
CA GLU A 6 -12.86 -20.27 25.33
C GLU A 6 -12.78 -20.57 23.84
N LYS A 7 -13.94 -20.56 23.16
CA LYS A 7 -13.97 -20.62 21.69
C LYS A 7 -13.15 -19.44 21.19
N LYS A 8 -11.99 -19.71 20.58
CA LYS A 8 -11.27 -18.71 19.79
C LYS A 8 -12.23 -18.26 18.70
N GLU A 9 -12.72 -17.03 18.79
CA GLU A 9 -13.41 -16.39 17.68
C GLU A 9 -12.41 -16.28 16.51
N VAL A 10 -12.69 -17.00 15.44
CA VAL A 10 -11.94 -16.87 14.20
C VAL A 10 -12.50 -15.65 13.50
N ILE A 11 -11.74 -14.55 13.52
CA ILE A 11 -12.04 -13.37 12.71
C ILE A 11 -11.95 -13.81 11.25
N LYS A 12 -13.09 -13.88 10.56
CA LYS A 12 -13.13 -14.11 9.11
C LYS A 12 -12.98 -12.78 8.42
N LEU A 13 -11.81 -12.56 7.82
CA LEU A 13 -11.53 -11.38 7.03
C LEU A 13 -12.37 -11.45 5.74
N PRO A 14 -13.20 -10.44 5.42
CA PRO A 14 -14.04 -10.50 4.23
C PRO A 14 -13.17 -10.49 2.97
N THR A 15 -13.61 -11.27 2.00
CA THR A 15 -12.97 -11.45 0.71
C THR A 15 -13.95 -11.06 -0.39
N VAL A 16 -13.51 -10.20 -1.30
CA VAL A 16 -14.31 -9.69 -2.41
C VAL A 16 -13.70 -10.21 -3.71
N ARG A 17 -14.49 -10.97 -4.47
CA ARG A 17 -14.08 -11.46 -5.79
C ARG A 17 -14.22 -10.32 -6.79
N PHE A 18 -13.12 -9.66 -7.10
CA PHE A 18 -13.10 -8.42 -7.86
C PHE A 18 -13.81 -8.51 -9.22
N GLN A 19 -13.61 -9.61 -9.94
CA GLN A 19 -14.25 -9.81 -11.26
C GLN A 19 -15.75 -10.10 -11.19
N ARG A 20 -16.29 -10.38 -9.99
CA ARG A 20 -17.71 -10.67 -9.78
C ARG A 20 -18.44 -9.53 -9.09
N ASP A 21 -17.76 -8.80 -8.22
CA ASP A 21 -18.31 -7.63 -7.53
C ASP A 21 -18.28 -6.39 -8.42
N LEU A 22 -19.03 -6.44 -9.53
CA LEU A 22 -19.10 -5.34 -10.50
C LEU A 22 -19.90 -4.15 -9.96
N SER A 23 -20.86 -4.40 -9.05
CA SER A 23 -21.64 -3.35 -8.42
C SER A 23 -20.88 -2.63 -7.30
N GLY A 24 -19.84 -3.24 -6.73
CA GLY A 24 -19.14 -2.70 -5.56
C GLY A 24 -19.88 -2.91 -4.24
N GLU A 25 -21.01 -3.61 -4.24
CA GLU A 25 -21.80 -3.89 -3.03
C GLU A 25 -21.01 -4.77 -2.05
N GLY A 26 -20.29 -5.78 -2.55
CA GLY A 26 -19.46 -6.63 -1.71
C GLY A 26 -18.31 -5.85 -1.06
N LEU A 27 -17.68 -4.95 -1.82
CA LEU A 27 -16.65 -4.04 -1.31
C LEU A 27 -17.20 -3.08 -0.25
N LEU A 28 -18.35 -2.43 -0.52
CA LEU A 28 -18.99 -1.51 0.42
C LEU A 28 -19.33 -2.23 1.74
N GLN A 29 -19.99 -3.39 1.66
CA GLN A 29 -20.38 -4.16 2.83
C GLN A 29 -19.16 -4.56 3.67
N ALA A 30 -18.09 -5.04 3.04
CA ALA A 30 -16.86 -5.42 3.73
C ALA A 30 -16.22 -4.23 4.48
N LEU A 31 -16.22 -3.04 3.86
CA LEU A 31 -15.72 -1.82 4.49
C LEU A 31 -16.61 -1.35 5.64
N GLN A 32 -17.94 -1.47 5.52
CA GLN A 32 -18.87 -1.12 6.60
C GLN A 32 -18.79 -2.09 7.79
N ASP A 33 -18.61 -3.39 7.53
CA ASP A 33 -18.60 -4.42 8.57
C ASP A 33 -17.32 -4.40 9.42
N CYS A 34 -16.16 -4.23 8.78
CA CYS A 34 -14.88 -4.33 9.50
C CYS A 34 -13.80 -3.35 9.04
N GLY A 35 -14.07 -2.46 8.08
CA GLY A 35 -13.13 -1.44 7.62
C GLY A 35 -12.04 -1.93 6.66
N PHE A 36 -12.09 -3.20 6.22
CA PHE A 36 -11.09 -3.77 5.30
C PHE A 36 -11.69 -4.87 4.42
N ALA A 37 -11.04 -5.15 3.28
CA ALA A 37 -11.40 -6.24 2.37
C ALA A 37 -10.17 -6.83 1.67
N TYR A 38 -10.14 -8.15 1.50
CA TYR A 38 -9.18 -8.81 0.61
C TYR A 38 -9.78 -8.93 -0.78
N LEU A 39 -9.16 -8.27 -1.76
CA LEU A 39 -9.53 -8.45 -3.16
C LEU A 39 -8.90 -9.72 -3.72
N VAL A 40 -9.72 -10.59 -4.29
CA VAL A 40 -9.28 -11.83 -4.96
C VAL A 40 -9.84 -11.89 -6.37
N ASP A 41 -9.39 -12.88 -7.14
CA ASP A 41 -9.71 -13.01 -8.57
C ASP A 41 -9.31 -11.74 -9.36
N LEU A 42 -8.24 -11.05 -8.95
CA LEU A 42 -7.67 -9.92 -9.69
C LEU A 42 -7.07 -10.39 -11.02
N GLU A 43 -6.99 -9.48 -12.00
CA GLU A 43 -6.27 -9.77 -13.24
C GLU A 43 -4.80 -10.11 -12.95
N PRO A 44 -4.20 -11.12 -13.60
CA PRO A 44 -2.85 -11.58 -13.29
C PRO A 44 -1.79 -10.47 -13.31
N GLU A 45 -1.96 -9.49 -14.19
CA GLU A 45 -1.07 -8.34 -14.35
C GLU A 45 -1.00 -7.45 -13.12
N PHE A 46 -2.08 -7.30 -12.34
CA PHE A 46 -2.04 -6.55 -11.09
C PHE A 46 -1.17 -7.30 -10.07
N GLY A 47 -1.38 -8.61 -9.94
CA GLY A 47 -0.58 -9.46 -9.06
C GLY A 47 0.91 -9.44 -9.44
N GLN A 48 1.22 -9.47 -10.73
CA GLN A 48 2.58 -9.35 -11.23
C GLN A 48 3.20 -7.98 -10.90
N ALA A 49 2.46 -6.89 -11.06
CA ALA A 49 2.93 -5.55 -10.71
C ALA A 49 3.28 -5.42 -9.22
N PHE A 50 2.44 -5.94 -8.32
CA PHE A 50 2.72 -6.01 -6.89
C PHE A 50 3.98 -6.84 -6.59
N ALA A 51 4.09 -8.03 -7.19
CA ALA A 51 5.22 -8.92 -6.95
C ALA A 51 6.55 -8.31 -7.44
N THR A 52 6.57 -7.72 -8.63
CA THR A 52 7.75 -7.07 -9.19
C THR A 52 8.17 -5.85 -8.38
N LEU A 53 7.22 -5.02 -7.93
CA LEU A 53 7.55 -3.88 -7.06
C LEU A 53 8.08 -4.33 -5.70
N LEU A 54 7.48 -5.37 -5.10
CA LEU A 54 7.94 -5.91 -3.83
C LEU A 54 9.38 -6.42 -3.93
N GLU A 55 9.71 -7.17 -4.98
CA GLU A 55 11.06 -7.71 -5.16
C GLU A 55 12.09 -6.60 -5.41
N ALA A 56 11.77 -5.65 -6.30
CA ALA A 56 12.66 -4.50 -6.54
C ALA A 56 12.87 -3.65 -5.29
N SER A 57 11.85 -3.54 -4.42
CA SER A 57 11.95 -2.83 -3.14
C SER A 57 12.87 -3.54 -2.17
N LYS A 58 12.76 -4.88 -2.05
CA LYS A 58 13.67 -5.67 -1.19
C LYS A 58 15.12 -5.50 -1.63
N ASP A 59 15.38 -5.65 -2.92
CA ASP A 59 16.72 -5.50 -3.49
C ASP A 59 17.29 -4.11 -3.21
N PHE A 60 16.47 -3.08 -3.39
CA PHE A 60 16.84 -1.70 -3.08
C PHE A 60 17.26 -1.55 -1.62
N PHE A 61 16.43 -1.98 -0.65
CA PHE A 61 16.77 -1.86 0.78
C PHE A 61 18.01 -2.67 1.17
N HIS A 62 18.20 -3.86 0.60
CA HIS A 62 19.41 -4.67 0.84
C HIS A 62 20.69 -4.00 0.34
N GLN A 63 20.61 -3.20 -0.73
CA GLN A 63 21.76 -2.52 -1.33
C GLN A 63 22.06 -1.15 -0.68
N LEU A 64 21.09 -0.57 0.06
CA LEU A 64 21.27 0.75 0.67
C LEU A 64 22.43 0.77 1.67
N THR A 65 23.36 1.69 1.46
CA THR A 65 24.40 2.02 2.44
C THR A 65 23.92 3.07 3.44
N LYS A 66 24.74 3.38 4.45
CA LYS A 66 24.46 4.49 5.38
C LYS A 66 24.46 5.85 4.67
N GLU A 67 25.31 6.03 3.67
CA GLU A 67 25.39 7.30 2.93
C GLU A 67 24.20 7.45 1.99
N ASP A 68 23.78 6.38 1.30
CA ASP A 68 22.59 6.42 0.45
C ASP A 68 21.34 6.82 1.26
N ARG A 69 21.16 6.26 2.45
CA ARG A 69 20.04 6.61 3.34
C ARG A 69 20.00 8.10 3.72
N LYS A 70 21.17 8.75 3.87
CA LYS A 70 21.23 10.19 4.16
C LYS A 70 20.89 11.03 2.94
N VAL A 71 21.44 10.65 1.78
CA VAL A 71 21.18 11.32 0.51
C VAL A 71 19.70 11.24 0.15
N LEU A 72 19.09 10.08 0.35
CA LEU A 72 17.70 9.81 0.01
C LEU A 72 16.68 10.32 1.04
N ALA A 73 17.12 10.90 2.16
CA ALA A 73 16.26 11.18 3.30
C ALA A 73 15.04 12.05 2.98
N ARG A 74 13.91 11.74 3.62
CA ARG A 74 12.66 12.51 3.51
C ARG A 74 12.85 13.97 3.93
N GLY A 75 12.13 14.88 3.26
CA GLY A 75 12.18 16.33 3.53
C GLY A 75 13.27 17.08 2.76
N GLN A 76 14.11 16.39 1.98
CA GLN A 76 15.13 17.00 1.12
C GLN A 76 14.65 17.22 -0.33
N TRP A 77 13.39 16.92 -0.63
CA TRP A 77 12.85 16.83 -1.99
C TRP A 77 11.67 17.75 -2.20
N ARG A 78 11.36 18.04 -3.47
CA ARG A 78 10.22 18.89 -3.86
C ARG A 78 8.91 18.40 -3.26
N ALA A 79 8.69 17.09 -3.28
CA ALA A 79 7.62 16.45 -2.55
C ALA A 79 8.07 16.20 -1.10
N ALA A 80 7.50 16.95 -0.14
CA ALA A 80 7.95 16.95 1.26
C ALA A 80 7.90 15.55 1.92
N ASN A 81 6.94 14.72 1.49
CA ASN A 81 6.76 13.36 2.02
C ASN A 81 7.54 12.28 1.26
N ALA A 82 8.24 12.62 0.17
CA ALA A 82 9.05 11.67 -0.59
C ALA A 82 10.41 11.44 0.08
N GLY A 83 10.96 10.24 -0.09
CA GLY A 83 12.31 9.88 0.37
C GLY A 83 12.34 8.82 1.47
N TYR A 84 13.56 8.51 1.90
CA TYR A 84 13.88 7.51 2.92
C TYR A 84 13.49 7.97 4.33
N VAL A 85 12.94 7.05 5.09
CA VAL A 85 12.56 7.19 6.50
C VAL A 85 13.22 6.04 7.26
N GLY A 86 14.06 6.37 8.23
CA GLY A 86 14.74 5.38 9.06
C GLY A 86 13.81 4.77 10.12
N VAL A 87 14.26 3.63 10.67
CA VAL A 87 13.58 2.96 11.79
C VAL A 87 13.40 3.93 12.95
N GLY A 88 12.18 3.99 13.47
CA GLY A 88 11.80 4.81 14.60
C GLY A 88 11.65 6.31 14.31
N VAL A 89 11.77 6.76 13.06
CA VAL A 89 11.57 8.17 12.70
C VAL A 89 10.08 8.53 12.67
N GLU A 90 9.22 7.63 12.20
CA GLU A 90 7.77 7.82 12.22
C GLU A 90 7.19 7.44 13.59
N ALA A 91 6.30 8.28 14.14
CA ALA A 91 5.57 7.99 15.36
C ALA A 91 4.32 7.15 15.06
N LEU A 92 4.11 6.08 15.81
CA LEU A 92 2.90 5.26 15.80
C LEU A 92 1.79 6.01 16.53
N ALA A 93 0.94 6.75 15.83
CA ALA A 93 -0.03 7.69 16.42
C ALA A 93 0.67 8.73 17.32
N PRO A 94 0.73 10.02 16.94
CA PRO A 94 1.56 11.04 17.62
C PRO A 94 1.46 11.08 19.15
N GLU A 95 0.30 10.68 19.70
CA GLU A 95 -0.01 10.71 21.12
C GLU A 95 0.52 9.52 21.92
N SER A 96 0.92 8.42 21.27
CA SER A 96 1.35 7.20 21.98
C SER A 96 2.80 7.25 22.45
N GLY A 97 3.62 8.18 21.91
CA GLY A 97 5.06 8.23 22.14
C GLY A 97 5.85 7.04 21.58
N ASN A 98 5.19 6.09 20.91
CA ASN A 98 5.83 4.94 20.30
C ASN A 98 6.31 5.27 18.89
N HIS A 99 7.42 4.65 18.50
CA HIS A 99 8.03 4.83 17.20
C HIS A 99 7.87 3.56 16.36
N ASP A 100 7.68 3.72 15.04
CA ASP A 100 7.45 2.62 14.12
C ASP A 100 8.73 1.80 13.91
N PRO A 101 8.73 0.47 14.18
CA PRO A 101 9.89 -0.39 13.98
C PRO A 101 10.08 -0.77 12.49
N LYS A 102 9.89 0.17 11.57
CA LYS A 102 10.10 -0.01 10.12
C LYS A 102 10.97 1.09 9.55
N GLU A 103 11.77 0.75 8.54
CA GLU A 103 12.24 1.74 7.57
C GLU A 103 11.27 1.79 6.39
N ALA A 104 11.25 2.92 5.69
CA ALA A 104 10.40 3.11 4.52
C ALA A 104 11.09 3.99 3.48
N PHE A 105 10.65 3.84 2.24
CA PHE A 105 11.00 4.74 1.15
C PHE A 105 9.69 5.21 0.53
N ASN A 106 9.35 6.46 0.80
CA ASN A 106 8.06 7.01 0.41
C ASN A 106 8.16 7.63 -0.98
N VAL A 107 7.19 7.32 -1.82
CA VAL A 107 7.02 8.02 -3.10
C VAL A 107 5.62 8.60 -3.17
N VAL A 108 5.53 9.86 -3.56
CA VAL A 108 4.26 10.58 -3.67
C VAL A 108 3.75 10.43 -5.11
N TYR A 109 2.59 9.77 -5.26
CA TYR A 109 1.95 9.63 -6.56
C TYR A 109 1.41 10.99 -7.04
N GLY A 110 1.57 11.29 -8.34
CA GLY A 110 1.10 12.54 -8.94
C GLY A 110 2.03 13.76 -8.77
N ASP A 111 2.96 13.72 -7.82
CA ASP A 111 3.94 14.79 -7.60
C ASP A 111 5.28 14.50 -8.28
N ARG A 112 5.95 15.55 -8.76
CA ARG A 112 7.34 15.45 -9.21
C ARG A 112 8.26 15.40 -7.98
N TYR A 113 8.81 14.22 -7.70
CA TYR A 113 9.84 14.03 -6.68
C TYR A 113 11.27 14.18 -7.24
N GLU A 114 11.44 14.60 -8.49
CA GLU A 114 12.74 14.92 -9.08
C GLU A 114 13.54 15.92 -8.21
N PRO A 115 14.88 15.73 -8.07
CA PRO A 115 15.69 14.72 -8.77
C PRO A 115 15.80 13.36 -8.06
N LEU A 116 15.04 13.09 -6.99
CA LEU A 116 15.15 11.82 -6.24
C LEU A 116 15.02 10.58 -7.13
N GLU A 117 14.12 10.61 -8.12
CA GLU A 117 13.93 9.50 -9.06
C GLU A 117 15.22 9.12 -9.80
N THR A 118 16.07 10.09 -10.16
CA THR A 118 17.30 9.82 -10.92
C THR A 118 18.34 9.06 -10.10
N LEU A 119 18.23 9.12 -8.77
CA LEU A 119 19.11 8.42 -7.83
C LEU A 119 18.69 6.97 -7.58
N LEU A 120 17.51 6.56 -8.03
CA LEU A 120 17.01 5.21 -7.79
C LEU A 120 17.60 4.18 -8.78
N PRO A 121 17.69 2.91 -8.41
CA PRO A 121 18.00 1.85 -9.36
C PRO A 121 16.97 1.79 -10.50
N VAL A 122 17.43 1.46 -11.71
CA VAL A 122 16.54 1.29 -12.88
C VAL A 122 15.44 0.27 -12.58
N SER A 123 15.77 -0.84 -11.92
CA SER A 123 14.82 -1.89 -11.54
C SER A 123 13.65 -1.35 -10.70
N LEU A 124 13.95 -0.56 -9.66
CA LEU A 124 12.94 0.04 -8.79
C LEU A 124 12.07 1.05 -9.55
N ARG A 125 12.67 1.92 -10.37
CA ARG A 125 11.92 2.87 -11.21
C ARG A 125 10.96 2.15 -12.17
N THR A 126 11.46 1.15 -12.90
CA THR A 126 10.64 0.40 -13.86
C THR A 126 9.50 -0.32 -13.15
N ALA A 127 9.78 -1.00 -12.04
CA ALA A 127 8.75 -1.71 -11.26
C ALA A 127 7.68 -0.75 -10.73
N LYS A 128 8.10 0.41 -10.21
CA LYS A 128 7.20 1.47 -9.73
C LYS A 128 6.35 2.03 -10.87
N ASN A 129 6.94 2.33 -12.03
CA ASN A 129 6.19 2.85 -13.17
C ASN A 129 5.14 1.85 -13.68
N THR A 130 5.46 0.56 -13.70
CA THR A 130 4.49 -0.49 -14.00
C THR A 130 3.38 -0.56 -12.96
N PHE A 131 3.72 -0.49 -11.66
CA PHE A 131 2.75 -0.45 -10.57
C PHE A 131 1.81 0.76 -10.67
N ASP A 132 2.36 1.95 -10.90
CA ASP A 132 1.58 3.18 -11.06
C ASP A 132 0.60 3.07 -12.24
N GLN A 133 1.05 2.55 -13.39
CA GLN A 133 0.21 2.44 -14.58
C GLN A 133 -0.92 1.42 -14.41
N LEU A 134 -0.63 0.27 -13.79
CA LEU A 134 -1.59 -0.82 -13.65
C LEU A 134 -2.46 -0.67 -12.40
N VAL A 135 -1.84 -0.51 -11.24
CA VAL A 135 -2.56 -0.51 -9.97
C VAL A 135 -3.18 0.86 -9.70
N LEU A 136 -2.37 1.93 -9.70
CA LEU A 136 -2.88 3.27 -9.40
C LEU A 136 -3.66 3.90 -10.57
N GLY A 137 -3.30 3.54 -11.80
CA GLY A 137 -3.92 4.07 -13.01
C GLY A 137 -5.15 3.31 -13.52
N ARG A 138 -5.36 2.06 -13.09
CA ARG A 138 -6.51 1.24 -13.54
C ARG A 138 -7.26 0.57 -12.40
N LEU A 139 -6.59 -0.20 -11.54
CA LEU A 139 -7.26 -0.93 -10.47
C LEU A 139 -7.92 0.00 -9.44
N VAL A 140 -7.16 0.97 -8.91
CA VAL A 140 -7.67 1.90 -7.89
C VAL A 140 -8.85 2.74 -8.40
N PRO A 141 -8.80 3.38 -9.59
CA PRO A 141 -9.94 4.09 -10.15
C PRO A 141 -11.19 3.20 -10.26
N LEU A 142 -11.04 1.97 -10.77
CA LEU A 142 -12.15 1.04 -10.90
C LEU A 142 -12.76 0.65 -9.54
N LEU A 143 -11.94 0.54 -8.48
CA LEU A 143 -12.44 0.31 -7.13
C LEU A 143 -13.18 1.53 -6.57
N VAL A 144 -12.65 2.73 -6.82
CA VAL A 144 -13.28 4.00 -6.40
C VAL A 144 -14.62 4.20 -7.09
N ASP A 145 -14.68 3.99 -8.41
CA ASP A 145 -15.91 4.13 -9.19
C ASP A 145 -17.00 3.17 -8.68
N ARG A 146 -16.67 1.88 -8.52
CA ARG A 146 -17.61 0.89 -8.00
C ARG A 146 -18.08 1.19 -6.58
N LEU A 147 -17.18 1.65 -5.71
CA LEU A 147 -17.56 2.04 -4.34
C LEU A 147 -18.47 3.26 -4.35
N GLY A 148 -18.20 4.24 -5.23
CA GLY A 148 -19.05 5.42 -5.42
C GLY A 148 -20.45 5.04 -5.88
N GLU A 149 -20.57 4.19 -6.92
CA GLU A 149 -21.85 3.70 -7.40
C GLU A 149 -22.64 2.91 -6.34
N ALA A 150 -21.95 2.10 -5.54
CA ALA A 150 -22.59 1.39 -4.42
C ALA A 150 -23.12 2.36 -3.38
N LEU A 151 -22.32 3.36 -2.97
CA LEU A 151 -22.74 4.37 -2.00
C LEU A 151 -23.97 5.15 -2.48
N GLU A 152 -24.01 5.55 -3.75
CA GLU A 152 -25.15 6.28 -4.33
C GLU A 152 -26.46 5.48 -4.29
N ARG A 153 -26.41 4.15 -4.42
CA ARG A 153 -27.60 3.29 -4.33
C ARG A 153 -28.12 3.09 -2.91
N HIS A 154 -27.26 3.29 -1.91
CA HIS A 154 -27.57 3.09 -0.49
C HIS A 154 -27.78 4.41 0.29
N SER A 155 -27.67 5.56 -0.37
CA SER A 155 -27.94 6.90 0.16
C SER A 155 -29.39 7.31 -0.05
#